data_AF-A0A1A7ZLI6-F1
#
_entry.id   AF-A0A1A7ZLI6-F1
#
_cell.length_a   1.000
_cell.length_b   1.000
_cell.length_c   1.000
_cell.angle_alpha   90.00
_cell.angle_beta   90.00
_cell.angle_gamma   90.00
#
_symmetry.space_group_name_H-M   'P 1'
#
loop_
_entity.id
_entity.type
_entity.pdbx_description
1 polymer ?
#
loop_
_entity_poly.entity_id
_entity_poly.type
_entity_poly.pdbx_seq_one_letter_code
_entity_poly.pdbx_strand_id
1 'polypeptide(L)'
;MLKATVSSVEEKDDEQEDEGEEELRDGGVPFFVNRGGLPVDTETWERMWRHAARIHPTGEALAKEIRGVSDLPKIPVPSVPTYQPTTTIPQRLEAIQKYIRELQYNHTGTQFFEIKKSRPLTALLDIAKEMTREALPIKCLEAVILAIYLTNNMPGVERFPLSFKSHFSGNHFYHIVLGVHSGGRFGALGMSRREDLMFKPLEFRTLMELVQEFEGAYRGYWHTLRKIKIGQYVSHDPHSVEQIEWKHSILDVDKLSKEELRKDLERHTRDMRLKIGKPAPPSPTKDRRNSMGSPLKGPNSPFRRISRVERR
;
A
#
# COMPACT_ATOMS: atom_id res chain seq x y z
N MET A 1 -18.24 19.77 -43.10
CA MET A 1 -17.07 20.11 -42.27
C MET A 1 -17.46 19.97 -40.81
N LEU A 2 -17.18 18.82 -40.19
CA LEU A 2 -17.44 18.57 -38.77
C LEU A 2 -16.10 18.25 -38.11
N LYS A 3 -15.71 19.09 -37.17
CA LYS A 3 -14.55 18.92 -36.28
C LYS A 3 -14.88 17.83 -35.27
N ALA A 4 -14.03 16.81 -35.19
CA ALA A 4 -14.00 15.87 -34.07
C ALA A 4 -13.01 16.40 -33.02
N THR A 5 -13.52 16.74 -31.85
CA THR A 5 -12.74 16.97 -30.62
C THR A 5 -12.34 15.63 -30.02
N VAL A 6 -11.03 15.43 -29.83
CA VAL A 6 -10.46 14.22 -29.23
C VAL A 6 -10.33 14.39 -27.72
N SER A 7 -11.04 13.49 -27.03
CA SER A 7 -10.74 12.80 -25.76
C SER A 7 -10.21 13.55 -24.54
N SER A 8 -10.99 13.45 -23.45
CA SER A 8 -10.58 13.63 -22.05
C SER A 8 -11.01 12.40 -21.24
N VAL A 9 -10.52 11.21 -21.62
CA VAL A 9 -10.97 9.91 -21.06
C VAL A 9 -9.94 9.24 -20.14
N GLU A 10 -8.71 9.77 -20.00
CA GLU A 10 -7.60 9.01 -19.40
C GLU A 10 -7.55 8.92 -17.85
N GLU A 11 -8.41 9.60 -17.10
CA GLU A 11 -8.32 9.58 -15.61
C GLU A 11 -9.29 8.62 -14.91
N LYS A 12 -10.29 8.05 -15.61
CA LYS A 12 -11.32 7.22 -14.96
C LYS A 12 -11.05 5.70 -14.96
N ASP A 13 -10.16 5.21 -15.80
CA ASP A 13 -9.92 3.75 -15.94
C ASP A 13 -8.99 3.20 -14.84
N ASP A 14 -8.00 3.96 -14.38
CA ASP A 14 -6.94 3.44 -13.48
C ASP A 14 -7.36 3.16 -12.03
N GLU A 15 -8.44 3.78 -11.53
CA GLU A 15 -8.95 3.54 -10.17
C GLU A 15 -9.96 2.39 -10.12
N GLN A 16 -10.77 2.23 -11.17
CA GLN A 16 -11.70 1.10 -11.30
C GLN A 16 -10.97 -0.20 -11.64
N GLU A 17 -9.84 -0.15 -12.36
CA GLU A 17 -9.00 -1.34 -12.59
C GLU A 17 -8.47 -1.95 -11.29
N ASP A 18 -8.07 -1.14 -10.29
CA ASP A 18 -7.43 -1.65 -9.05
C ASP A 18 -8.45 -2.26 -8.06
N GLU A 19 -9.73 -1.84 -8.12
CA GLU A 19 -10.83 -2.38 -7.29
C GLU A 19 -11.59 -3.53 -7.97
N GLY A 20 -11.73 -3.53 -9.30
CA GLY A 20 -12.43 -4.58 -10.06
C GLY A 20 -11.61 -5.85 -10.31
N GLU A 21 -10.28 -5.76 -10.34
CA GLU A 21 -9.37 -6.91 -10.48
C GLU A 21 -9.11 -7.66 -9.14
N GLU A 22 -9.70 -7.23 -8.01
CA GLU A 22 -9.41 -7.81 -6.70
C GLU A 22 -9.85 -9.28 -6.54
N GLU A 23 -10.87 -9.73 -7.29
CA GLU A 23 -11.46 -11.07 -7.10
C GLU A 23 -10.63 -12.22 -7.69
N LEU A 24 -9.70 -11.94 -8.61
CA LEU A 24 -8.89 -12.96 -9.32
C LEU A 24 -7.38 -12.71 -9.20
N ARG A 25 -6.92 -12.24 -8.04
CA ARG A 25 -5.48 -12.12 -7.76
C ARG A 25 -4.81 -13.51 -7.74
N ASP A 26 -3.59 -13.61 -8.28
CA ASP A 26 -2.72 -14.81 -8.19
C ASP A 26 -3.12 -16.01 -9.08
N GLY A 27 -3.29 -15.77 -10.39
CA GLY A 27 -3.44 -16.87 -11.36
C GLY A 27 -4.77 -17.62 -11.29
N GLY A 28 -5.84 -16.96 -10.86
CA GLY A 28 -7.20 -17.52 -10.78
C GLY A 28 -7.55 -18.19 -9.45
N VAL A 29 -6.74 -18.02 -8.40
CA VAL A 29 -7.05 -18.50 -7.05
C VAL A 29 -7.83 -17.43 -6.28
N PRO A 30 -9.08 -17.69 -5.86
CA PRO A 30 -9.88 -16.72 -5.10
C PRO A 30 -9.16 -16.28 -3.83
N PHE A 31 -9.16 -14.97 -3.58
CA PHE A 31 -8.54 -14.37 -2.41
C PHE A 31 -9.58 -13.67 -1.54
N PHE A 32 -9.67 -14.02 -0.26
CA PHE A 32 -10.67 -13.48 0.64
C PHE A 32 -10.07 -12.42 1.58
N VAL A 33 -10.91 -11.47 1.98
CA VAL A 33 -10.54 -10.44 2.96
C VAL A 33 -11.52 -10.52 4.14
N ASN A 34 -10.99 -10.64 5.35
CA ASN A 34 -11.77 -10.51 6.58
C ASN A 34 -12.17 -9.04 6.78
N ARG A 35 -13.47 -8.78 6.91
CA ARG A 35 -14.03 -7.43 7.13
C ARG A 35 -14.76 -7.31 8.47
N GLY A 36 -14.94 -8.42 9.20
CA GLY A 36 -15.67 -8.46 10.47
C GLY A 36 -14.83 -8.11 11.70
N GLY A 37 -13.52 -7.89 11.53
CA GLY A 37 -12.58 -7.71 12.64
C GLY A 37 -12.17 -9.03 13.28
N LEU A 38 -11.64 -8.96 14.50
CA LEU A 38 -11.22 -10.10 15.29
C LEU A 38 -11.99 -10.15 16.63
N PRO A 39 -12.48 -11.33 17.08
CA PRO A 39 -12.34 -12.64 16.47
C PRO A 39 -13.07 -12.76 15.12
N VAL A 40 -12.55 -13.59 14.22
CA VAL A 40 -13.12 -13.80 12.87
C VAL A 40 -14.54 -14.35 12.99
N ASP A 41 -15.48 -13.75 12.25
CA ASP A 41 -16.87 -14.21 12.22
C ASP A 41 -16.99 -15.63 11.61
N THR A 42 -18.08 -16.33 11.95
CA THR A 42 -18.30 -17.72 11.52
C THR A 42 -18.29 -17.87 10.01
N GLU A 43 -18.87 -16.93 9.26
CA GLU A 43 -18.96 -17.03 7.80
C GLU A 43 -17.56 -16.96 7.17
N THR A 44 -16.76 -15.97 7.57
CA THR A 44 -15.39 -15.78 7.11
C THR A 44 -14.51 -16.96 7.53
N TRP A 45 -14.68 -17.47 8.75
CA TRP A 45 -13.96 -18.64 9.26
C TRP A 45 -14.24 -19.91 8.43
N GLU A 46 -15.53 -20.22 8.18
CA GLU A 46 -15.90 -21.37 7.36
C GLU A 46 -15.44 -21.20 5.90
N ARG A 47 -15.46 -19.97 5.37
CA ARG A 47 -14.97 -19.70 4.01
C ARG A 47 -13.47 -19.94 3.88
N MET A 48 -12.68 -19.54 4.87
CA MET A 48 -11.25 -19.81 4.93
C MET A 48 -10.97 -21.32 4.90
N TRP A 49 -11.64 -22.09 5.75
CA TRP A 49 -11.44 -23.55 5.79
C TRP A 49 -11.89 -24.26 4.52
N ARG A 50 -13.01 -23.85 3.92
CA ARG A 50 -13.45 -24.37 2.61
C ARG A 50 -12.42 -24.08 1.51
N HIS A 51 -11.81 -22.90 1.54
CA HIS A 51 -10.74 -22.56 0.59
C HIS A 51 -9.53 -23.46 0.78
N ALA A 52 -9.01 -23.55 2.02
CA ALA A 52 -7.87 -24.41 2.36
C ALA A 52 -8.12 -25.87 1.97
N ALA A 53 -9.32 -26.39 2.24
CA ALA A 53 -9.72 -27.75 1.91
C ALA A 53 -9.67 -28.04 0.39
N ARG A 54 -10.03 -27.03 -0.42
CA ARG A 54 -10.06 -27.14 -1.89
C ARG A 54 -8.66 -27.05 -2.52
N ILE A 55 -7.76 -26.24 -1.96
CA ILE A 55 -6.43 -26.00 -2.55
C ILE A 55 -5.38 -27.03 -2.09
N HIS A 56 -5.51 -27.55 -0.87
CA HIS A 56 -4.54 -28.47 -0.30
C HIS A 56 -4.82 -29.91 -0.76
N PRO A 57 -3.82 -30.69 -1.22
CA PRO A 57 -4.04 -32.05 -1.71
C PRO A 57 -4.76 -32.98 -0.73
N THR A 58 -4.60 -32.75 0.58
CA THR A 58 -5.26 -33.49 1.67
C THR A 58 -6.13 -32.59 2.54
N GLY A 59 -6.71 -31.54 1.96
CA GLY A 59 -7.31 -30.43 2.71
C GLY A 59 -8.45 -30.80 3.67
N GLU A 60 -9.28 -31.79 3.35
CA GLU A 60 -10.32 -32.27 4.27
C GLU A 60 -9.75 -32.97 5.52
N ALA A 61 -8.68 -33.75 5.36
CA ALA A 61 -7.99 -34.39 6.47
C ALA A 61 -7.31 -33.34 7.35
N LEU A 62 -6.61 -32.38 6.73
CA LEU A 62 -5.96 -31.25 7.41
C LEU A 62 -6.96 -30.44 8.27
N ALA A 63 -8.15 -30.18 7.73
CA ALA A 63 -9.18 -29.46 8.49
C ALA A 63 -9.63 -30.24 9.73
N LYS A 64 -9.76 -31.57 9.65
CA LYS A 64 -10.11 -32.41 10.81
C LYS A 64 -9.00 -32.50 11.85
N GLU A 65 -7.75 -32.48 11.41
CA GLU A 65 -6.56 -32.53 12.29
C GLU A 65 -6.33 -31.22 13.08
N ILE A 66 -6.84 -30.08 12.60
CA ILE A 66 -6.62 -28.79 13.25
C ILE A 66 -7.89 -28.29 13.95
N ARG A 67 -9.06 -28.44 13.32
CA ARG A 67 -10.29 -27.82 13.84
C ARG A 67 -10.82 -28.57 15.06
N GLY A 68 -11.03 -27.83 16.16
CA GLY A 68 -11.60 -28.38 17.40
C GLY A 68 -10.61 -29.16 18.27
N VAL A 69 -9.33 -29.21 17.87
CA VAL A 69 -8.26 -29.83 18.63
C VAL A 69 -7.83 -28.93 19.79
N SER A 70 -7.79 -29.49 21.00
CA SER A 70 -7.55 -28.74 22.24
C SER A 70 -6.08 -28.55 22.60
N ASP A 71 -5.19 -29.34 22.02
CA ASP A 71 -3.75 -29.41 22.34
C ASP A 71 -2.85 -28.84 21.24
N LEU A 72 -3.39 -27.95 20.40
CA LEU A 72 -2.59 -27.22 19.42
C LEU A 72 -1.49 -26.39 20.10
N PRO A 73 -0.27 -26.33 19.53
CA PRO A 73 0.81 -25.51 20.09
C PRO A 73 0.39 -24.05 20.22
N LYS A 74 0.56 -23.50 21.42
CA LYS A 74 0.37 -22.06 21.63
C LYS A 74 1.50 -21.30 20.94
N ILE A 75 1.16 -20.48 19.95
CA ILE A 75 2.14 -19.67 19.23
C ILE A 75 2.59 -18.50 20.12
N PRO A 76 3.90 -18.31 20.35
CA PRO A 76 4.40 -17.17 21.11
C PRO A 76 4.15 -15.87 20.34
N VAL A 77 3.66 -14.84 21.04
CA VAL A 77 3.46 -13.51 20.44
C VAL A 77 4.83 -12.83 20.30
N PRO A 78 5.28 -12.50 19.07
CA PRO A 78 6.54 -11.82 18.87
C PRO A 78 6.51 -10.44 19.51
N SER A 79 7.61 -10.05 20.14
CA SER A 79 7.72 -8.74 20.79
C SER A 79 8.05 -7.66 19.78
N VAL A 80 7.31 -6.56 19.79
CA VAL A 80 7.63 -5.38 18.98
C VAL A 80 9.06 -4.92 19.32
N PRO A 81 9.93 -4.71 18.32
CA PRO A 81 11.34 -4.44 18.57
C PRO A 81 11.53 -3.08 19.26
N THR A 82 12.40 -3.07 20.28
CA THR A 82 12.84 -1.86 20.98
C THR A 82 14.33 -1.67 20.80
N TYR A 83 14.79 -0.41 20.82
CA TYR A 83 16.16 -0.06 20.46
C TYR A 83 16.82 0.77 21.54
N GLN A 84 18.08 0.48 21.82
CA GLN A 84 18.93 1.42 22.54
C GLN A 84 19.24 2.63 21.63
N PRO A 85 19.45 3.84 22.19
CA PRO A 85 19.79 5.03 21.40
C PRO A 85 21.00 4.84 20.47
N THR A 86 21.96 4.00 20.88
CA THR A 86 23.20 3.66 20.14
C THR A 86 22.98 2.71 18.95
N THR A 87 21.81 2.04 18.87
CA THR A 87 21.50 1.11 17.78
C THR A 87 21.44 1.87 16.46
N THR A 88 22.23 1.42 15.47
CA THR A 88 22.31 2.07 14.15
C THR A 88 21.02 1.88 13.35
N ILE A 89 20.75 2.77 12.38
CA ILE A 89 19.56 2.67 11.52
C ILE A 89 19.47 1.31 10.79
N PRO A 90 20.55 0.78 10.16
CA PRO A 90 20.51 -0.54 9.53
C PRO A 90 20.09 -1.66 10.49
N GLN A 91 20.68 -1.70 11.69
CA GLN A 91 20.32 -2.70 12.71
C GLN A 91 18.87 -2.59 13.16
N ARG A 92 18.33 -1.38 13.27
CA ARG A 92 16.90 -1.17 13.57
C ARG A 92 16.02 -1.70 12.44
N LEU A 93 16.35 -1.41 11.18
CA LEU A 93 15.61 -1.91 10.01
C LEU A 93 15.64 -3.44 9.93
N GLU A 94 16.78 -4.07 10.20
CA GLU A 94 16.91 -5.53 10.29
C GLU A 94 16.02 -6.14 11.38
N ALA A 95 15.99 -5.51 12.56
CA ALA A 95 15.11 -5.95 13.65
C ALA A 95 13.62 -5.79 13.31
N ILE A 96 13.24 -4.70 12.63
CA ILE A 96 11.87 -4.52 12.10
C ILE A 96 11.54 -5.62 11.10
N GLN A 97 12.44 -5.89 10.17
CA GLN A 97 12.22 -6.94 9.19
C GLN A 97 12.12 -8.33 9.84
N LYS A 98 12.93 -8.59 10.87
CA LYS A 98 12.86 -9.83 11.65
C LYS A 98 11.48 -9.98 12.31
N TYR A 99 11.00 -8.94 12.97
CA TYR A 99 9.64 -8.93 13.56
C TYR A 99 8.56 -9.19 12.50
N ILE A 100 8.64 -8.51 11.34
CA ILE A 100 7.72 -8.74 10.22
C ILE A 100 7.75 -10.22 9.78
N ARG A 101 8.93 -10.84 9.69
CA ARG A 101 9.08 -12.27 9.34
C ARG A 101 8.51 -13.21 10.40
N GLU A 102 8.63 -12.88 11.68
CA GLU A 102 8.08 -13.68 12.78
C GLU A 102 6.54 -13.78 12.73
N LEU A 103 5.86 -12.80 12.12
CA LEU A 103 4.42 -12.88 11.84
C LEU A 103 4.08 -13.89 10.73
N GLN A 104 5.05 -14.25 9.89
CA GLN A 104 4.91 -15.16 8.74
C GLN A 104 4.11 -14.59 7.56
N TYR A 105 4.46 -15.07 6.36
CA TYR A 105 3.67 -14.78 5.16
C TYR A 105 2.33 -15.52 5.24
N ASN A 106 1.23 -14.81 4.99
CA ASN A 106 -0.10 -15.42 5.03
C ASN A 106 -0.38 -16.31 3.79
N HIS A 107 -0.36 -17.62 4.02
CA HIS A 107 -0.68 -18.67 3.05
C HIS A 107 -2.10 -19.24 3.18
N THR A 108 -2.96 -18.70 4.05
CA THR A 108 -4.29 -19.29 4.33
C THR A 108 -5.32 -19.04 3.21
N GLY A 109 -5.05 -18.08 2.32
CA GLY A 109 -6.00 -17.61 1.31
C GLY A 109 -6.99 -16.55 1.82
N THR A 110 -6.91 -16.19 3.11
CA THR A 110 -7.75 -15.17 3.74
C THR A 110 -6.88 -14.11 4.40
N GLN A 111 -6.94 -12.87 3.91
CA GLN A 111 -6.33 -11.70 4.56
C GLN A 111 -7.07 -11.39 5.86
N PHE A 112 -6.33 -11.21 6.96
CA PHE A 112 -6.93 -10.99 8.27
C PHE A 112 -7.22 -9.52 8.57
N PHE A 113 -6.42 -8.59 8.00
CA PHE A 113 -6.57 -7.15 8.23
C PHE A 113 -6.93 -6.45 6.92
N GLU A 114 -8.12 -5.86 6.83
CA GLU A 114 -8.55 -5.12 5.64
C GLU A 114 -7.75 -3.80 5.49
N ILE A 115 -6.97 -3.67 4.41
CA ILE A 115 -6.24 -2.45 4.09
C ILE A 115 -6.89 -1.75 2.90
N LYS A 116 -7.61 -0.66 3.17
CA LYS A 116 -8.11 0.25 2.13
C LYS A 116 -7.08 1.35 1.88
N LYS A 117 -6.45 1.33 0.71
CA LYS A 117 -5.37 2.27 0.32
C LYS A 117 -5.77 3.75 0.40
N SER A 118 -7.06 4.06 0.28
CA SER A 118 -7.63 5.42 0.36
C SER A 118 -7.87 5.91 1.79
N ARG A 119 -7.65 5.10 2.83
CA ARG A 119 -7.79 5.56 4.21
C ARG A 119 -6.69 6.57 4.57
N PRO A 120 -6.98 7.55 5.44
CA PRO A 120 -5.96 8.46 5.96
C PRO A 120 -4.89 7.67 6.75
N LEU A 121 -3.67 8.20 6.79
CA LEU A 121 -2.52 7.55 7.42
C LEU A 121 -2.81 7.13 8.87
N THR A 122 -3.37 8.03 9.69
CA THR A 122 -3.75 7.74 11.08
C THR A 122 -4.60 6.46 11.21
N ALA A 123 -5.57 6.28 10.32
CA ALA A 123 -6.44 5.10 10.34
C ALA A 123 -5.72 3.82 9.87
N LEU A 124 -4.73 3.92 9.00
CA LEU A 124 -3.88 2.79 8.61
C LEU A 124 -2.93 2.38 9.74
N LEU A 125 -2.42 3.35 10.50
CA LEU A 125 -1.57 3.10 11.67
C LEU A 125 -2.32 2.44 12.82
N ASP A 126 -3.62 2.74 12.99
CA ASP A 126 -4.48 2.01 13.94
C ASP A 126 -4.59 0.52 13.58
N ILE A 127 -4.67 0.19 12.29
CA ILE A 127 -4.67 -1.21 11.83
C ILE A 127 -3.30 -1.84 12.09
N ALA A 128 -2.18 -1.15 11.83
CA ALA A 128 -0.85 -1.67 12.17
C ALA A 128 -0.73 -1.97 13.67
N LYS A 129 -1.29 -1.12 14.53
CA LYS A 129 -1.35 -1.36 15.98
C LYS A 129 -2.24 -2.55 16.36
N GLU A 130 -3.26 -2.87 15.57
CA GLU A 130 -4.01 -4.11 15.70
C GLU A 130 -3.18 -5.33 15.28
N MET A 131 -2.46 -5.25 14.15
CA MET A 131 -1.55 -6.31 13.71
C MET A 131 -0.53 -6.70 14.78
N THR A 132 0.04 -5.72 15.49
CA THR A 132 1.02 -6.01 16.56
C THR A 132 0.42 -6.65 17.80
N ARG A 133 -0.87 -6.42 18.07
CA ARG A 133 -1.60 -7.00 19.21
C ARG A 133 -2.07 -8.43 18.91
N GLU A 134 -2.59 -8.62 17.70
CA GLU A 134 -3.23 -9.88 17.28
C GLU A 134 -2.22 -10.87 16.69
N ALA A 135 -1.08 -10.38 16.20
CA ALA A 135 0.08 -11.17 15.75
C ALA A 135 -0.27 -12.31 14.76
N LEU A 136 -1.14 -12.02 13.81
CA LEU A 136 -1.54 -12.95 12.74
C LEU A 136 -0.64 -12.83 11.50
N PRO A 137 -0.57 -13.88 10.65
CA PRO A 137 0.12 -13.81 9.38
C PRO A 137 -0.36 -12.69 8.46
N ILE A 138 0.60 -12.05 7.79
CA ILE A 138 0.37 -10.87 6.93
C ILE A 138 0.89 -11.09 5.51
N LYS A 139 0.43 -10.27 4.57
CA LYS A 139 0.92 -10.21 3.18
C LYS A 139 1.68 -8.91 2.91
N CYS A 140 2.04 -8.70 1.65
CA CYS A 140 2.86 -7.57 1.21
C CYS A 140 2.29 -6.20 1.59
N LEU A 141 0.99 -5.94 1.37
CA LEU A 141 0.39 -4.64 1.68
C LEU A 141 0.28 -4.38 3.19
N GLU A 142 -0.12 -5.38 3.97
CA GLU A 142 -0.16 -5.30 5.43
C GLU A 142 1.25 -5.02 6.00
N ALA A 143 2.27 -5.70 5.47
CA ALA A 143 3.66 -5.49 5.86
C ALA A 143 4.17 -4.08 5.55
N VAL A 144 3.72 -3.45 4.46
CA VAL A 144 4.05 -2.05 4.17
C VAL A 144 3.47 -1.12 5.24
N ILE A 145 2.20 -1.29 5.59
CA ILE A 145 1.55 -0.49 6.63
C ILE A 145 2.20 -0.70 8.00
N LEU A 146 2.51 -1.95 8.35
CA LEU A 146 3.22 -2.29 9.58
C LEU A 146 4.63 -1.71 9.61
N ALA A 147 5.38 -1.78 8.50
CA ALA A 147 6.71 -1.21 8.40
C ALA A 147 6.69 0.31 8.57
N ILE A 148 5.71 1.01 7.98
CA ILE A 148 5.49 2.46 8.19
C ILE A 148 5.30 2.74 9.69
N TYR A 149 4.42 2.00 10.35
CA TYR A 149 4.16 2.15 11.79
C TYR A 149 5.43 1.96 12.64
N LEU A 150 6.19 0.90 12.38
CA LEU A 150 7.40 0.55 13.17
C LEU A 150 8.58 1.50 12.93
N THR A 151 8.61 2.20 11.80
CA THR A 151 9.65 3.19 11.45
C THR A 151 9.22 4.63 11.71
N ASN A 152 8.02 4.87 12.25
CA ASN A 152 7.47 6.21 12.37
C ASN A 152 8.31 7.14 13.28
N ASN A 153 8.91 6.58 14.34
CA ASN A 153 9.80 7.29 15.27
C ASN A 153 11.27 7.32 14.81
N MET A 154 11.55 7.13 13.52
CA MET A 154 12.89 7.19 12.94
C MET A 154 12.97 8.35 11.93
N PRO A 155 13.12 9.61 12.39
CA PRO A 155 13.08 10.79 11.49
C PRO A 155 14.21 10.84 10.47
N GLY A 156 15.27 10.04 10.64
CA GLY A 156 16.34 9.89 9.65
C GLY A 156 16.04 8.85 8.56
N VAL A 157 14.85 8.24 8.54
CA VAL A 157 14.44 7.20 7.59
C VAL A 157 13.21 7.67 6.83
N GLU A 158 13.42 8.12 5.60
CA GLU A 158 12.34 8.41 4.67
C GLU A 158 11.76 7.11 4.12
N ARG A 159 10.44 7.06 3.94
CA ARG A 159 9.69 5.83 3.63
C ARG A 159 8.75 6.09 2.47
N PHE A 160 8.73 5.23 1.46
CA PHE A 160 7.85 5.41 0.29
C PHE A 160 7.37 4.04 -0.21
N PRO A 161 6.11 3.92 -0.68
CA PRO A 161 5.64 2.66 -1.24
C PRO A 161 6.28 2.43 -2.61
N LEU A 162 6.75 1.20 -2.84
CA LEU A 162 7.33 0.76 -4.10
C LEU A 162 6.57 -0.49 -4.57
N SER A 163 5.76 -0.33 -5.61
CA SER A 163 4.89 -1.38 -6.14
C SER A 163 5.38 -1.89 -7.49
N PHE A 164 5.16 -3.18 -7.74
CA PHE A 164 5.57 -3.91 -8.93
C PHE A 164 4.36 -4.61 -9.55
N LYS A 165 4.16 -4.42 -10.85
CA LYS A 165 3.31 -5.28 -11.69
C LYS A 165 4.22 -6.18 -12.50
N SER A 166 4.10 -7.48 -12.32
CA SER A 166 4.87 -8.48 -13.08
C SER A 166 3.93 -9.40 -13.86
N HIS A 167 4.49 -10.14 -14.81
CA HIS A 167 3.77 -11.10 -15.64
C HIS A 167 4.49 -12.45 -15.61
N PHE A 168 3.74 -13.53 -15.39
CA PHE A 168 4.23 -14.90 -15.43
C PHE A 168 3.12 -15.85 -15.89
N SER A 169 3.43 -16.77 -16.80
CA SER A 169 2.50 -17.81 -17.28
C SER A 169 1.10 -17.28 -17.65
N GLY A 170 1.04 -16.17 -18.39
CA GLY A 170 -0.22 -15.55 -18.87
C GLY A 170 -0.97 -14.71 -17.84
N ASN A 171 -0.47 -14.61 -16.61
CA ASN A 171 -1.11 -13.91 -15.50
C ASN A 171 -0.30 -12.69 -15.05
N HIS A 172 -1.01 -11.67 -14.57
CA HIS A 172 -0.41 -10.51 -13.91
C HIS A 172 -0.38 -10.71 -12.39
N PHE A 173 0.72 -10.28 -11.77
CA PHE A 173 0.90 -10.34 -10.33
C PHE A 173 1.32 -8.97 -9.80
N TYR A 174 0.71 -8.61 -8.67
CA TYR A 174 0.93 -7.33 -8.00
C TYR A 174 1.63 -7.56 -6.67
N HIS A 175 2.64 -6.74 -6.41
CA HIS A 175 3.45 -6.84 -5.21
C HIS A 175 3.90 -5.45 -4.77
N ILE A 176 4.12 -5.26 -3.48
CA ILE A 176 4.51 -3.97 -2.90
C ILE A 176 5.48 -4.18 -1.75
N VAL A 177 6.47 -3.31 -1.65
CA VAL A 177 7.39 -3.19 -0.51
C VAL A 177 7.42 -1.73 -0.04
N LEU A 178 7.96 -1.51 1.15
CA LEU A 178 8.26 -0.17 1.63
C LEU A 178 9.71 0.14 1.30
N GLY A 179 9.93 0.97 0.27
CA GLY A 179 11.24 1.56 0.02
C GLY A 179 11.63 2.48 1.17
N VAL A 180 12.89 2.39 1.59
CA VAL A 180 13.47 3.25 2.62
C VAL A 180 14.67 4.00 2.09
N HIS A 181 14.83 5.25 2.50
CA HIS A 181 15.99 6.08 2.15
C HIS A 181 16.54 6.78 3.40
N SER A 182 17.81 6.56 3.69
CA SER A 182 18.50 7.12 4.86
C SER A 182 19.99 7.22 4.61
N GLY A 183 20.63 8.32 5.02
CA GLY A 183 22.07 8.53 4.85
C GLY A 183 22.56 8.48 3.39
N GLY A 184 21.69 8.82 2.41
CA GLY A 184 22.01 8.74 0.99
C GLY A 184 22.06 7.30 0.45
N ARG A 185 21.52 6.33 1.19
CA ARG A 185 21.36 4.94 0.78
C ARG A 185 19.89 4.56 0.73
N PHE A 186 19.57 3.62 -0.15
CA PHE A 186 18.26 3.02 -0.33
C PHE A 186 18.26 1.58 0.19
N GLY A 187 17.09 1.11 0.61
CA GLY A 187 16.81 -0.25 1.01
C GLY A 187 15.31 -0.52 0.92
N ALA A 188 14.86 -1.66 1.45
CA ALA A 188 13.43 -1.98 1.49
C ALA A 188 13.08 -2.85 2.71
N LEU A 189 11.86 -2.65 3.22
CA LEU A 189 11.18 -3.53 4.17
C LEU A 189 9.95 -4.14 3.48
N GLY A 190 9.56 -5.35 3.83
CA GLY A 190 8.34 -5.93 3.29
C GLY A 190 8.13 -7.39 3.64
N MET A 191 7.16 -7.99 2.96
CA MET A 191 6.78 -9.39 3.13
C MET A 191 6.43 -9.98 1.77
N SER A 192 7.06 -11.11 1.43
CA SER A 192 6.85 -11.81 0.17
C SER A 192 6.97 -13.31 0.39
N ARG A 193 6.42 -14.08 -0.56
CA ARG A 193 6.60 -15.53 -0.63
C ARG A 193 8.06 -15.91 -0.96
N ARG A 194 8.85 -14.96 -1.47
CA ARG A 194 10.24 -15.12 -1.89
C ARG A 194 11.13 -14.18 -1.08
N GLU A 195 12.25 -14.69 -0.60
CA GLU A 195 13.10 -13.95 0.34
C GLU A 195 13.79 -12.72 -0.25
N ASP A 196 14.17 -12.81 -1.52
CA ASP A 196 14.82 -11.78 -2.32
C ASP A 196 13.84 -10.76 -2.93
N LEU A 197 12.53 -10.95 -2.74
CA LEU A 197 11.46 -10.03 -3.12
C LEU A 197 10.86 -9.30 -1.90
N MET A 198 11.61 -9.11 -0.81
CA MET A 198 11.15 -8.33 0.35
C MET A 198 12.24 -7.38 0.87
N PHE A 199 12.98 -7.81 1.90
CA PHE A 199 14.03 -7.02 2.53
C PHE A 199 15.19 -6.75 1.57
N LYS A 200 15.64 -5.51 1.55
CA LYS A 200 16.89 -5.11 0.90
C LYS A 200 17.68 -4.25 1.89
N PRO A 201 18.95 -4.59 2.20
CA PRO A 201 19.75 -3.84 3.17
C PRO A 201 19.93 -2.39 2.69
N LEU A 202 20.21 -1.49 3.63
CA LEU A 202 20.33 -0.05 3.38
C LEU A 202 21.70 0.29 2.76
N GLU A 203 21.98 -0.23 1.57
CA GLU A 203 23.31 -0.22 0.93
C GLU A 203 23.32 0.36 -0.48
N PHE A 204 22.16 0.46 -1.14
CA PHE A 204 22.04 0.89 -2.53
C PHE A 204 22.22 2.40 -2.65
N ARG A 205 23.05 2.86 -3.58
CA ARG A 205 23.39 4.28 -3.71
C ARG A 205 22.31 5.06 -4.45
N THR A 206 21.57 4.37 -5.30
CA THR A 206 20.53 4.95 -6.15
C THR A 206 19.26 4.10 -6.10
N LEU A 207 18.12 4.72 -6.39
CA LEU A 207 16.85 4.00 -6.54
C LEU A 207 16.90 3.01 -7.71
N MET A 208 17.68 3.30 -8.76
CA MET A 208 17.90 2.39 -9.88
C MET A 208 18.56 1.08 -9.43
N GLU A 209 19.60 1.14 -8.60
CA GLU A 209 20.27 -0.06 -8.07
C GLU A 209 19.29 -0.92 -7.27
N LEU A 210 18.48 -0.31 -6.39
CA LEU A 210 17.45 -1.03 -5.63
C LEU A 210 16.40 -1.68 -6.56
N VAL A 211 15.93 -0.95 -7.58
CA VAL A 211 14.95 -1.47 -8.55
C VAL A 211 15.53 -2.63 -9.36
N GLN A 212 16.79 -2.54 -9.78
CA GLN A 212 17.49 -3.60 -10.51
C GLN A 212 17.61 -4.89 -9.68
N GLU A 213 17.82 -4.78 -8.37
CA GLU A 213 17.82 -5.94 -7.47
C GLU A 213 16.47 -6.66 -7.44
N PHE A 214 15.36 -5.91 -7.39
CA PHE A 214 14.03 -6.51 -7.48
C PHE A 214 13.76 -7.09 -8.87
N GLU A 215 14.15 -6.39 -9.93
CA GLU A 215 14.00 -6.88 -11.31
C GLU A 215 14.77 -8.21 -11.51
N GLY A 216 16.00 -8.29 -11.01
CA GLY A 216 16.82 -9.50 -11.02
C GLY A 216 16.16 -10.65 -10.26
N ALA A 217 15.65 -10.39 -9.05
CA ALA A 217 14.91 -11.37 -8.25
C ALA A 217 13.65 -11.88 -8.97
N TYR A 218 12.84 -10.99 -9.56
CA TYR A 218 11.67 -11.39 -10.36
C TYR A 218 12.07 -12.29 -11.52
N ARG A 219 13.12 -11.93 -12.26
CA ARG A 219 13.65 -12.72 -13.36
C ARG A 219 14.09 -14.11 -12.91
N GLY A 220 14.64 -14.23 -11.70
CA GLY A 220 15.01 -15.50 -11.07
C GLY A 220 13.82 -16.45 -10.86
N TYR A 221 12.60 -15.92 -10.79
CA TYR A 221 11.35 -16.70 -10.73
C TYR A 221 10.57 -16.70 -12.03
N TRP A 222 11.21 -16.37 -13.16
CA TRP A 222 10.61 -16.29 -14.49
C TRP A 222 9.50 -15.24 -14.64
N HIS A 223 9.40 -14.30 -13.70
CA HIS A 223 8.54 -13.14 -13.85
C HIS A 223 9.20 -12.11 -14.76
N THR A 224 8.41 -11.53 -15.67
CA THR A 224 8.78 -10.31 -16.40
C THR A 224 8.19 -9.11 -15.68
N LEU A 225 9.03 -8.18 -15.22
CA LEU A 225 8.56 -6.94 -14.62
C LEU A 225 7.97 -6.03 -15.72
N ARG A 226 6.74 -5.55 -15.51
CA ARG A 226 5.99 -4.74 -16.49
C ARG A 226 5.89 -3.29 -16.07
N LYS A 227 5.49 -3.04 -14.83
CA LYS A 227 5.34 -1.68 -14.30
C LYS A 227 5.93 -1.54 -12.92
N ILE A 228 6.46 -0.35 -12.64
CA ILE A 228 6.86 0.07 -11.29
C ILE A 228 6.03 1.30 -10.94
N LYS A 229 5.40 1.29 -9.76
CA LYS A 229 4.71 2.46 -9.19
C LYS A 229 5.46 2.90 -7.94
N ILE A 230 5.80 4.17 -7.86
CA ILE A 230 6.59 4.74 -6.77
C ILE A 230 5.78 5.87 -6.15
N GLY A 231 5.59 5.80 -4.84
CA GLY A 231 4.91 6.83 -4.08
C GLY A 231 5.82 7.94 -3.57
N GLN A 232 5.20 8.94 -2.94
CA GLN A 232 5.93 9.98 -2.20
C GLN A 232 6.35 9.49 -0.81
N TYR A 233 7.18 10.29 -0.14
CA TYR A 233 7.51 10.05 1.26
C TYR A 233 6.27 10.11 2.15
N VAL A 234 6.14 9.11 3.01
CA VAL A 234 5.06 8.99 3.99
C VAL A 234 5.39 9.83 5.21
N SER A 235 4.43 10.67 5.64
CA SER A 235 4.57 11.52 6.82
C SER A 235 4.93 10.75 8.08
N HIS A 236 5.82 11.31 8.90
CA HIS A 236 6.16 10.78 10.22
C HIS A 236 5.14 11.17 11.30
N ASP A 237 4.18 12.04 10.99
CA ASP A 237 3.10 12.39 11.91
C ASP A 237 2.09 11.22 12.01
N PRO A 238 2.01 10.52 13.17
CA PRO A 238 1.08 9.41 13.33
C PRO A 238 -0.40 9.86 13.28
N HIS A 239 -0.68 11.14 13.45
CA HIS A 239 -2.02 11.71 13.42
C HIS A 239 -2.35 12.36 12.08
N SER A 240 -1.48 12.21 11.07
CA SER A 240 -1.74 12.74 9.74
C SER A 240 -3.03 12.17 9.16
N VAL A 241 -3.87 13.08 8.67
CA VAL A 241 -5.10 12.78 7.92
C VAL A 241 -4.85 12.69 6.42
N GLU A 242 -3.61 12.87 5.98
CA GLU A 242 -3.22 12.70 4.59
C GLU A 242 -3.30 11.24 4.17
N GLN A 243 -3.57 11.01 2.89
CA GLN A 243 -3.49 9.68 2.29
C GLN A 243 -2.06 9.41 1.85
N ILE A 244 -1.66 8.14 1.89
CA ILE A 244 -0.40 7.71 1.27
C ILE A 244 -0.53 7.90 -0.25
N GLU A 245 0.39 8.64 -0.87
CA GLU A 245 0.43 8.74 -2.32
C GLU A 245 1.13 7.50 -2.90
N TRP A 246 0.34 6.51 -3.31
CA TRP A 246 0.84 5.19 -3.77
C TRP A 246 1.46 5.19 -5.17
N LYS A 247 1.05 6.13 -6.02
CA LYS A 247 1.31 6.13 -7.47
C LYS A 247 1.71 7.52 -7.98
N HIS A 248 2.71 8.12 -7.35
CA HIS A 248 3.22 9.43 -7.78
C HIS A 248 3.93 9.34 -9.14
N SER A 249 4.76 8.31 -9.33
CA SER A 249 5.39 7.99 -10.61
C SER A 249 5.06 6.56 -11.01
N ILE A 250 4.65 6.37 -12.27
CA ILE A 250 4.31 5.09 -12.86
C ILE A 250 5.20 4.91 -14.08
N LEU A 251 6.01 3.84 -14.07
CA LEU A 251 7.01 3.57 -15.09
C LEU A 251 6.68 2.23 -15.77
N ASP A 252 6.39 2.28 -17.06
CA ASP A 252 6.20 1.10 -17.91
C ASP A 252 7.59 0.56 -18.31
N VAL A 253 8.10 -0.41 -17.56
CA VAL A 253 9.49 -0.91 -17.66
C VAL A 253 9.78 -1.52 -19.02
N ASP A 254 8.78 -2.12 -19.67
CA ASP A 254 8.93 -2.74 -20.98
C ASP A 254 8.94 -1.75 -22.15
N LYS A 255 8.55 -0.49 -21.92
CA LYS A 255 8.53 0.56 -22.93
C LYS A 255 9.72 1.51 -22.83
N LEU A 256 10.46 1.47 -21.72
CA LEU A 256 11.56 2.38 -21.44
C LEU A 256 12.90 1.72 -21.72
N SER A 257 13.82 2.45 -22.35
CA SER A 257 15.23 2.07 -22.34
C SER A 257 15.80 2.16 -20.92
N LYS A 258 16.92 1.46 -20.68
CA LYS A 258 17.62 1.48 -19.39
C LYS A 258 17.99 2.91 -18.94
N GLU A 259 18.32 3.77 -19.89
CA GLU A 259 18.73 5.15 -19.65
C GLU A 259 17.54 6.08 -19.33
N GLU A 260 16.41 5.89 -20.02
CA GLU A 260 15.16 6.60 -19.71
C GLU A 260 14.65 6.21 -18.32
N LEU A 261 14.63 4.91 -18.00
CA LEU A 261 14.26 4.43 -16.67
C LEU A 261 15.14 5.04 -15.58
N ARG A 262 16.47 5.08 -15.80
CA ARG A 262 17.41 5.72 -14.87
C ARG A 262 17.07 7.20 -14.66
N LYS A 263 16.84 7.94 -15.74
CA LYS A 263 16.50 9.37 -15.70
C LYS A 263 15.19 9.62 -14.93
N ASP A 264 14.17 8.79 -15.16
CA ASP A 264 12.87 8.93 -14.49
C ASP A 264 12.94 8.60 -13.00
N LEU A 265 13.71 7.58 -12.60
CA LEU A 265 13.96 7.25 -11.20
C LEU A 265 14.77 8.33 -10.47
N GLU A 266 15.76 8.93 -11.15
CA GLU A 266 16.53 10.06 -10.60
C GLU A 266 15.67 11.32 -10.45
N ARG A 267 14.81 11.60 -11.44
CA ARG A 267 13.81 12.67 -11.37
C ARG A 267 12.88 12.46 -10.17
N HIS A 268 12.32 11.26 -10.03
CA HIS A 268 11.45 10.91 -8.90
C HIS A 268 12.17 11.07 -7.56
N THR A 269 13.42 10.60 -7.45
CA THR A 269 14.24 10.76 -6.24
C THR A 269 14.45 12.23 -5.87
N ARG A 270 14.62 13.10 -6.87
CA ARG A 270 14.74 14.55 -6.67
C ARG A 270 13.42 15.15 -6.20
N ASP A 271 12.30 14.77 -6.82
CA ASP A 271 10.97 15.26 -6.47
C ASP A 271 10.62 14.90 -5.01
N MET A 272 10.90 13.66 -4.58
CA MET A 272 10.73 13.23 -3.18
C MET A 272 11.54 14.10 -2.19
N ARG A 273 12.81 14.38 -2.50
CA ARG A 273 13.69 15.20 -1.65
C ARG A 273 13.24 16.65 -1.54
N LEU A 274 12.68 17.20 -2.61
CA LEU A 274 12.20 18.57 -2.64
C LEU A 274 10.75 18.71 -2.13
N LYS A 275 10.10 17.60 -1.75
CA LYS A 275 8.67 17.52 -1.39
C LYS A 275 7.77 18.16 -2.45
N ILE A 276 8.16 18.07 -3.72
CA ILE A 276 7.38 18.63 -4.83
C ILE A 276 6.26 17.63 -5.12
N GLY A 277 5.08 17.92 -4.58
CA GLY A 277 3.84 17.25 -4.99
C GLY A 277 3.42 17.64 -6.41
N LYS A 278 2.47 16.91 -6.99
CA LYS A 278 1.82 17.36 -8.23
C LYS A 278 1.24 18.77 -8.00
N PRO A 279 1.38 19.71 -8.95
CA PRO A 279 0.74 21.02 -8.84
C PRO A 279 -0.75 20.82 -8.58
N ALA A 280 -1.29 21.54 -7.60
CA ALA A 280 -2.73 21.54 -7.33
C ALA A 280 -3.49 21.78 -8.64
N PRO A 281 -4.65 21.11 -8.86
CA PRO A 281 -5.47 21.39 -10.02
C PRO A 281 -5.73 22.90 -10.06
N PRO A 282 -5.61 23.55 -11.23
CA PRO A 282 -5.72 25.00 -11.31
C PRO A 282 -7.06 25.41 -10.70
N SER A 283 -6.99 26.30 -9.70
CA SER A 283 -8.17 26.96 -9.14
C SER A 283 -9.06 27.41 -10.29
N PRO A 284 -10.38 27.13 -10.26
CA PRO A 284 -11.25 27.49 -11.37
C PRO A 284 -11.05 28.96 -11.69
N THR A 285 -10.58 29.23 -12.91
CA THR A 285 -10.33 30.58 -13.40
C THR A 285 -11.60 31.38 -13.24
N LYS A 286 -11.44 32.65 -12.86
CA LYS A 286 -12.51 33.58 -12.46
C LYS A 286 -13.45 33.98 -13.61
N ASP A 287 -13.43 33.25 -14.73
CA ASP A 287 -14.11 33.56 -15.98
C ASP A 287 -15.45 32.82 -16.16
N ARG A 288 -15.92 32.10 -15.15
CA ARG A 288 -17.26 31.49 -15.14
C ARG A 288 -18.28 32.22 -14.26
N ARG A 289 -18.24 33.56 -14.24
CA ARG A 289 -19.28 34.39 -13.60
C ARG A 289 -20.36 34.94 -14.54
N ASN A 290 -20.35 34.60 -15.84
CA ASN A 290 -21.31 35.14 -16.81
C ASN A 290 -22.15 34.10 -17.58
N SER A 291 -22.33 32.90 -17.06
CA SER A 291 -23.33 31.98 -17.61
C SER A 291 -23.78 30.96 -16.57
N MET A 292 -24.70 31.39 -15.71
CA MET A 292 -25.74 30.56 -15.11
C MET A 292 -26.75 31.53 -14.50
N GLY A 293 -27.87 31.70 -15.20
CA GLY A 293 -28.99 32.49 -14.73
C GLY A 293 -29.46 31.97 -13.38
N SER A 294 -29.59 32.88 -12.42
CA SER A 294 -30.18 32.63 -11.11
C SER A 294 -31.57 31.97 -11.27
N PRO A 295 -31.87 30.87 -10.57
CA PRO A 295 -33.24 30.39 -10.47
C PRO A 295 -34.09 31.47 -9.80
N LEU A 296 -35.16 31.87 -10.48
CA LEU A 296 -36.15 32.83 -10.01
C LEU A 296 -36.63 32.47 -8.60
N LYS A 297 -36.39 33.37 -7.65
CA LYS A 297 -37.02 33.33 -6.32
C LYS A 297 -38.53 33.56 -6.49
N GLY A 298 -39.32 32.52 -6.23
CA GLY A 298 -40.77 32.65 -6.07
C GLY A 298 -41.11 33.58 -4.90
N PRO A 299 -42.18 34.40 -5.01
CA PRO A 299 -42.57 35.32 -3.96
C PRO A 299 -43.40 34.56 -2.93
N ASN A 300 -42.76 34.03 -1.87
CA ASN A 300 -43.39 33.80 -0.56
C ASN A 300 -42.38 33.13 0.40
N SER A 301 -41.62 33.94 1.12
CA SER A 301 -41.01 33.51 2.39
C SER A 301 -40.68 34.74 3.25
N PRO A 302 -41.03 34.74 4.55
CA PRO A 302 -41.13 35.95 5.36
C PRO A 302 -39.77 36.53 5.80
N PHE A 303 -39.74 37.86 5.92
CA PHE A 303 -38.61 38.65 6.41
C PHE A 303 -38.26 38.30 7.87
N ARG A 304 -37.04 37.82 8.12
CA ARG A 304 -36.44 37.83 9.47
C ARG A 304 -35.65 39.12 9.68
N ARG A 305 -36.12 39.91 10.65
CA ARG A 305 -35.52 41.16 11.14
C ARG A 305 -34.07 40.96 11.61
N ILE A 306 -33.19 41.87 11.20
CA ILE A 306 -31.84 42.05 11.74
C ILE A 306 -31.96 42.91 13.00
N SER A 307 -31.67 42.36 14.18
CA SER A 307 -31.48 43.15 15.41
C SER A 307 -30.04 43.65 15.48
N ARG A 308 -29.87 44.96 15.28
CA ARG A 308 -28.68 45.73 15.69
C ARG A 308 -28.59 45.69 17.22
N VAL A 309 -27.44 45.31 17.76
CA VAL A 309 -27.03 45.65 19.12
C VAL A 309 -25.91 46.67 19.01
N GLU A 310 -26.20 47.84 19.58
CA GLU A 310 -25.38 49.03 19.59
C GLU A 310 -24.42 48.99 20.79
N ARG A 311 -23.23 49.58 20.61
CA ARG A 311 -22.20 49.70 21.64
C ARG A 311 -22.62 50.70 22.73
N ARG A 312 -22.29 50.36 23.98
CA ARG A 312 -21.78 51.31 24.99
C ARG A 312 -20.67 50.62 25.76
#